data_AF-J2JY91-F1
#
_entry.id   AF-J2JY91-F1
#
_cell.length_a   1.000
_cell.length_b   1.000
_cell.length_c   1.000
_cell.angle_alpha   90.00
_cell.angle_beta   90.00
_cell.angle_gamma   90.00
#
_symmetry.space_group_name_H-M   'P 1'
#
loop_
_entity.id
_entity.type
_entity.pdbx_description
1 polymer ?
#
loop_
_entity_poly.entity_id
_entity_poly.type
_entity_poly.pdbx_seq_one_letter_code
_entity_poly.pdbx_strand_id
1 'polypeptide(L)'
;MSTGFTPAELATAVAGASNWSELMRGLGLRINGGQRRVLQRTVAAYEIDTGHFTRRSPWRKYPDEAIARAVASSTTLREVARQLGATPATGTLSHLRRRIAAAGIDTGHFPNLDRSRPELPCAPDEVRAAAAAATSVRALARALGISDDSRTRAALRRLLAELGVDTGHFTSARPPLPEDRLREAVAAATSYADVMRALELPVNDTSHRRIQRKVVQLRLDVSHFKRRSRRAVPPAPAEPVAGQVLCVRPEGSPRVNRERLHRALGEIGIPYACDFCGNPGVWRNQPITLQIDHINGDWLDNRAENLRYLCPNCHALTDTWCRRRHRNQKAG
;
A
#
# COMPACT_ATOMS: atom_id res chain seq x y z
N MET A 1 -0.88 -9.32 -19.64
CA MET A 1 0.42 -9.98 -19.86
C MET A 1 0.20 -11.46 -19.68
N SER A 2 0.02 -12.16 -20.80
CA SER A 2 -0.11 -13.62 -20.84
C SER A 2 1.22 -14.21 -20.37
N THR A 3 1.18 -15.08 -19.37
CA THR A 3 2.32 -15.95 -19.07
C THR A 3 2.43 -16.88 -20.27
N GLY A 4 3.41 -16.68 -21.16
CA GLY A 4 3.54 -17.36 -22.46
C GLY A 4 3.83 -18.87 -22.39
N PHE A 5 3.19 -19.59 -21.47
CA PHE A 5 3.24 -21.04 -21.33
C PHE A 5 2.14 -21.67 -22.17
N THR A 6 2.49 -22.75 -22.85
CA THR A 6 1.52 -23.59 -23.56
C THR A 6 0.68 -24.40 -22.56
N PRO A 7 -0.55 -24.83 -22.93
CA PRO A 7 -1.38 -25.66 -22.06
C PRO A 7 -0.69 -26.96 -21.61
N ALA A 8 0.08 -27.59 -22.50
CA ALA A 8 0.80 -28.83 -22.23
C ALA A 8 1.91 -28.65 -21.19
N GLU A 9 2.75 -27.61 -21.34
CA GLU A 9 3.80 -27.28 -20.36
C GLU A 9 3.21 -26.96 -18.99
N LEU A 10 2.10 -26.23 -18.96
CA LEU A 10 1.42 -25.87 -17.73
C LEU A 10 0.82 -27.10 -17.04
N ALA A 11 0.23 -28.03 -17.80
CA ALA A 11 -0.34 -29.27 -17.27
C ALA A 11 0.75 -30.18 -16.68
N THR A 12 1.89 -30.35 -17.35
CA THR A 12 3.03 -31.11 -16.82
C THR A 12 3.60 -30.47 -15.55
N ALA A 13 3.78 -29.15 -15.57
CA ALA A 13 4.27 -28.42 -14.41
C ALA A 13 3.29 -28.47 -13.22
N VAL A 14 1.98 -28.45 -13.49
CA VAL A 14 0.94 -28.61 -12.47
C VAL A 14 0.93 -30.02 -11.89
N ALA A 15 1.08 -31.07 -12.72
CA ALA A 15 1.16 -32.44 -12.25
C ALA A 15 2.39 -32.68 -11.33
N GLY A 16 3.52 -32.01 -11.62
CA GLY A 16 4.75 -32.13 -10.84
C GLY A 16 4.85 -31.26 -9.59
N ALA A 17 3.87 -30.39 -9.32
CA ALA A 17 3.91 -29.47 -8.18
C ALA A 17 2.87 -29.86 -7.12
N SER A 18 3.21 -29.69 -5.84
CA SER A 18 2.25 -29.88 -4.74
C SER A 18 1.56 -28.58 -4.31
N ASN A 19 2.10 -27.43 -4.74
CA ASN A 19 1.58 -26.12 -4.39
C ASN A 19 1.98 -25.05 -5.41
N TRP A 20 1.28 -23.91 -5.37
CA TRP A 20 1.53 -22.77 -6.24
C TRP A 20 2.97 -22.21 -6.17
N SER A 21 3.66 -22.33 -5.04
CA SER A 21 5.03 -21.83 -4.92
C SER A 21 6.03 -22.77 -5.59
N GLU A 22 5.84 -24.08 -5.50
CA GLU A 22 6.61 -25.09 -6.24
C GLU A 22 6.38 -25.00 -7.74
N LEU A 23 5.13 -24.85 -8.17
CA LEU A 23 4.80 -24.61 -9.58
C LEU A 23 5.56 -23.38 -10.10
N MET A 24 5.54 -22.28 -9.35
CA MET A 24 6.27 -21.06 -9.74
C MET A 24 7.79 -21.27 -9.78
N ARG A 25 8.38 -22.04 -8.85
CA ARG A 25 9.82 -22.38 -8.89
C ARG A 25 10.15 -23.27 -10.08
N GLY A 26 9.34 -24.29 -10.36
CA GLY A 26 9.51 -25.21 -11.49
C GLY A 26 9.40 -24.50 -12.85
N LEU A 27 8.58 -23.45 -12.93
CA LEU A 27 8.46 -22.59 -14.10
C LEU A 27 9.50 -21.44 -14.15
N GLY A 28 10.47 -21.42 -13.22
CA GLY A 28 11.50 -20.36 -13.17
C GLY A 28 10.98 -18.96 -12.84
N LEU A 29 9.76 -18.84 -12.30
CA LEU A 29 9.12 -17.57 -11.98
C LEU A 29 9.52 -17.07 -10.59
N ARG A 30 9.68 -15.75 -10.46
CA ARG A 30 9.84 -15.10 -9.15
C ARG A 30 8.57 -15.23 -8.32
N ILE A 31 8.70 -15.64 -7.05
CA ILE A 31 7.57 -15.80 -6.13
C ILE A 31 7.04 -14.41 -5.75
N ASN A 32 5.99 -13.95 -6.43
CA ASN A 32 5.24 -12.75 -6.06
C ASN A 32 3.73 -12.93 -6.28
N GLY A 33 2.93 -12.16 -5.54
CA GLY A 33 1.47 -12.29 -5.56
C GLY A 33 0.80 -11.88 -6.87
N GLY A 34 1.47 -11.04 -7.68
CA GLY A 34 0.97 -10.63 -9.00
C GLY A 34 1.06 -11.75 -10.02
N GLN A 35 2.25 -12.33 -10.19
CA GLN A 35 2.50 -13.45 -11.10
C GLN A 35 1.69 -14.68 -10.69
N ARG A 36 1.53 -14.94 -9.39
CA ARG A 36 0.63 -15.99 -8.90
C ARG A 36 -0.80 -15.83 -9.39
N ARG A 37 -1.37 -14.61 -9.34
CA ARG A 37 -2.75 -14.37 -9.82
C ARG A 37 -2.88 -14.53 -11.32
N VAL A 38 -1.86 -14.12 -12.08
CA VAL A 38 -1.85 -14.32 -13.54
C VAL A 38 -1.81 -15.82 -13.84
N LEU A 39 -0.91 -16.56 -13.19
CA LEU A 39 -0.79 -18.00 -13.37
C LEU A 39 -2.07 -18.76 -12.99
N GLN A 40 -2.71 -18.39 -11.88
CA GLN A 40 -4.01 -18.94 -11.48
C GLN A 40 -5.10 -18.71 -12.53
N ARG A 41 -5.12 -17.53 -13.15
CA ARG A 41 -6.06 -17.21 -14.22
C ARG A 41 -5.76 -18.01 -15.49
N THR A 42 -4.49 -18.17 -15.83
CA THR A 42 -4.05 -18.96 -16.99
C THR A 42 -4.39 -20.45 -16.81
N VAL A 43 -4.11 -21.04 -15.65
CA VAL A 43 -4.48 -22.43 -15.31
C VAL A 43 -5.99 -22.64 -15.40
N ALA A 44 -6.78 -21.72 -14.83
CA ALA A 44 -8.24 -21.78 -14.89
C ALA A 44 -8.78 -21.61 -16.31
N ALA A 45 -8.14 -20.77 -17.14
CA ALA A 45 -8.52 -20.58 -18.54
C ALA A 45 -8.21 -21.80 -19.42
N TYR A 46 -7.26 -22.65 -19.01
CA TYR A 46 -6.94 -23.91 -19.69
C TYR A 46 -7.61 -25.13 -19.06
N GLU A 47 -8.51 -24.93 -18.09
CA GLU A 47 -9.28 -25.99 -17.43
C GLU A 47 -8.40 -27.12 -16.84
N ILE A 48 -7.16 -26.79 -16.45
CA ILE A 48 -6.21 -27.75 -15.88
C ILE A 48 -6.60 -28.01 -14.42
N ASP A 49 -6.77 -29.29 -14.06
CA ASP A 49 -7.11 -29.67 -12.69
C ASP A 49 -5.99 -29.30 -11.71
N THR A 50 -6.38 -28.59 -10.66
CA THR A 50 -5.51 -28.23 -9.53
C THR A 50 -6.14 -28.65 -8.20
N GLY A 51 -7.05 -29.62 -8.21
CA GLY A 51 -7.68 -30.15 -6.99
C GLY A 51 -6.65 -30.70 -5.99
N HIS A 52 -5.54 -31.28 -6.47
CA HIS A 52 -4.44 -31.75 -5.63
C HIS A 52 -3.59 -30.62 -5.02
N PHE A 53 -3.77 -29.37 -5.45
CA PHE A 53 -3.05 -28.19 -4.89
C PHE A 53 -3.58 -27.75 -3.50
N THR A 54 -4.34 -28.59 -2.82
CA THR A 54 -4.87 -28.35 -1.48
C THR A 54 -4.67 -29.60 -0.61
N ARG A 55 -4.16 -29.57 0.63
CA ARG A 55 -3.57 -28.51 1.46
C ARG A 55 -2.99 -29.23 2.69
N ARG A 56 -1.74 -28.96 3.07
CA ARG A 56 -1.33 -28.74 4.48
C ARG A 56 0.09 -28.19 4.44
N SER A 57 0.22 -26.88 4.62
CA SER A 57 1.44 -26.39 5.28
C SER A 57 1.50 -27.17 6.61
N PRO A 58 2.55 -27.99 6.86
CA PRO A 58 2.70 -28.68 8.14
C PRO A 58 2.70 -27.66 9.29
N TRP A 59 3.13 -26.44 8.98
CA TRP A 59 3.01 -25.25 9.80
C TRP A 59 1.66 -24.54 9.62
N ARG A 60 0.57 -25.17 10.08
CA ARG A 60 -0.57 -24.37 10.54
C ARG A 60 -0.19 -23.85 11.92
N LYS A 61 0.21 -22.57 11.99
CA LYS A 61 0.46 -21.91 13.28
C LYS A 61 -0.70 -22.13 14.27
N TYR A 62 -1.94 -22.27 13.76
CA TYR A 62 -3.14 -22.65 14.50
C TYR A 62 -3.92 -23.73 13.73
N PRO A 63 -3.96 -25.00 14.16
CA PRO A 63 -4.81 -26.03 13.57
C PRO A 63 -6.29 -25.72 13.82
N ASP A 64 -7.19 -26.16 12.93
CA ASP A 64 -8.63 -25.86 13.03
C ASP A 64 -9.23 -26.41 14.33
N GLU A 65 -8.75 -27.55 14.83
CA GLU A 65 -9.09 -28.11 16.14
C GLU A 65 -8.67 -27.20 17.31
N ALA A 66 -7.48 -26.60 17.26
CA ALA A 66 -7.05 -25.66 18.30
C ALA A 66 -7.86 -24.38 18.26
N ILE A 67 -8.23 -23.90 17.07
CA ILE A 67 -9.13 -22.77 16.90
C ILE A 67 -10.52 -23.11 17.48
N ALA A 68 -11.06 -24.29 17.22
CA ALA A 68 -12.34 -24.72 17.76
C ALA A 68 -12.33 -24.82 19.29
N ARG A 69 -11.28 -25.41 19.88
CA ARG A 69 -11.11 -25.44 21.35
C ARG A 69 -10.98 -24.05 21.96
N ALA A 70 -10.21 -23.17 21.32
CA ALA A 70 -10.06 -21.80 21.78
C ALA A 70 -11.37 -21.01 21.66
N VAL A 71 -12.14 -21.23 20.59
CA VAL A 71 -13.47 -20.63 20.41
C VAL A 71 -14.45 -21.16 21.46
N ALA A 72 -14.50 -22.46 21.73
CA ALA A 72 -15.41 -23.02 22.73
C ALA A 72 -15.18 -22.50 24.15
N SER A 73 -13.95 -22.10 24.47
CA SER A 73 -13.55 -21.63 25.80
C SER A 73 -13.32 -20.11 25.91
N SER A 74 -13.55 -19.37 24.82
CA SER A 74 -13.41 -17.92 24.77
C SER A 74 -14.76 -17.26 24.48
N THR A 75 -14.84 -15.96 24.76
CA THR A 75 -15.99 -15.12 24.42
C THR A 75 -15.62 -14.02 23.42
N THR A 76 -14.32 -13.81 23.17
CA THR A 76 -13.82 -12.80 22.22
C THR A 76 -12.69 -13.34 21.33
N LEU A 77 -12.51 -12.79 20.10
CA LEU A 77 -11.35 -13.16 19.26
C LEU A 77 -10.01 -12.79 19.88
N ARG A 78 -9.99 -11.80 20.78
CA ARG A 78 -8.77 -11.42 21.47
C ARG A 78 -8.37 -12.51 22.47
N GLU A 79 -9.33 -13.10 23.19
CA GLU A 79 -9.08 -14.31 24.00
C GLU A 79 -8.64 -15.48 23.14
N VAL A 80 -9.35 -15.76 22.04
CA VAL A 80 -8.95 -16.83 21.09
C VAL A 80 -7.50 -16.61 20.61
N ALA A 81 -7.14 -15.38 20.23
CA ALA A 81 -5.78 -15.05 19.83
C ALA A 81 -4.77 -15.29 20.97
N ARG A 82 -5.05 -14.83 22.19
CA ARG A 82 -4.16 -15.02 23.34
C ARG A 82 -3.98 -16.50 23.70
N GLN A 83 -5.07 -17.27 23.70
CA GLN A 83 -5.07 -18.69 24.02
C GLN A 83 -4.33 -19.53 22.96
N LEU A 84 -4.36 -19.07 21.71
CA LEU A 84 -3.54 -19.60 20.64
C LEU A 84 -2.08 -19.11 20.69
N GLY A 85 -1.67 -18.33 21.70
CA GLY A 85 -0.31 -17.78 21.80
C GLY A 85 -0.02 -16.70 20.74
N ALA A 86 -1.05 -16.05 20.23
CA ALA A 86 -0.97 -15.01 19.21
C ALA A 86 -1.16 -13.61 19.83
N THR A 87 -0.42 -12.62 19.32
CA THR A 87 -0.70 -11.23 19.65
C THR A 87 -2.03 -10.80 19.01
N PRO A 88 -2.94 -10.16 19.76
CA PRO A 88 -4.28 -9.77 19.28
C PRO A 88 -4.23 -8.50 18.40
N ALA A 89 -3.42 -8.55 17.33
CA ALA A 89 -3.34 -7.49 16.33
C ALA A 89 -4.48 -7.60 15.30
N THR A 90 -4.86 -6.49 14.67
CA THR A 90 -5.96 -6.42 13.68
C THR A 90 -5.84 -7.47 12.56
N GLY A 91 -4.61 -7.74 12.10
CA GLY A 91 -4.34 -8.77 11.09
C GLY A 91 -4.59 -10.20 11.59
N THR A 92 -4.14 -10.51 12.81
CA THR A 92 -4.34 -11.81 13.46
C THR A 92 -5.83 -12.09 13.69
N LEU A 93 -6.56 -11.11 14.22
CA LEU A 93 -8.01 -11.21 14.46
C LEU A 93 -8.77 -11.41 13.15
N SER A 94 -8.39 -10.69 12.08
CA SER A 94 -8.98 -10.85 10.74
C SER A 94 -8.66 -12.21 10.10
N HIS A 95 -7.48 -12.78 10.38
CA HIS A 95 -7.12 -14.12 9.94
C HIS A 95 -7.93 -15.19 10.67
N LEU A 96 -8.01 -15.13 12.00
CA LEU A 96 -8.79 -16.04 12.82
C LEU A 96 -10.28 -16.00 12.44
N ARG A 97 -10.86 -14.82 12.24
CA ARG A 97 -12.26 -14.68 11.80
C ARG A 97 -12.55 -15.41 10.48
N ARG A 98 -11.67 -15.26 9.48
CA ARG A 98 -11.81 -15.98 8.21
C ARG A 98 -11.66 -17.49 8.38
N ARG A 99 -10.80 -17.93 9.29
CA ARG A 99 -10.57 -19.36 9.57
C ARG A 99 -11.75 -20.00 10.28
N ILE A 100 -12.32 -19.34 11.27
CA ILE A 100 -13.53 -19.79 11.98
C ILE A 100 -14.68 -19.96 10.98
N ALA A 101 -14.94 -18.94 10.15
CA ALA A 101 -15.98 -19.01 9.13
C ALA A 101 -15.74 -20.12 8.09
N ALA A 102 -14.49 -20.29 7.63
CA ALA A 102 -14.16 -21.33 6.65
C ALA A 102 -14.19 -22.76 7.24
N ALA A 103 -14.04 -22.91 8.55
CA ALA A 103 -14.11 -24.18 9.26
C ALA A 103 -15.52 -24.50 9.78
N GLY A 104 -16.50 -23.60 9.61
CA GLY A 104 -17.86 -23.80 10.10
C GLY A 104 -17.97 -23.90 11.63
N ILE A 105 -17.04 -23.30 12.36
CA ILE A 105 -17.02 -23.36 13.83
C ILE A 105 -18.11 -22.43 14.37
N ASP A 106 -18.98 -22.97 15.23
CA ASP A 106 -20.03 -22.18 15.86
C ASP A 106 -19.45 -21.10 16.79
N THR A 107 -19.95 -19.88 16.63
CA THR A 107 -19.53 -18.70 17.37
C THR A 107 -20.73 -17.89 17.85
N GLY A 108 -21.92 -18.50 17.94
CA GLY A 108 -23.14 -17.85 18.40
C GLY A 108 -23.02 -17.26 19.82
N HIS A 109 -22.16 -17.82 20.67
CA HIS A 109 -21.85 -17.31 22.01
C HIS A 109 -20.87 -16.15 22.04
N PHE A 110 -20.28 -15.74 20.91
CA PHE A 110 -19.44 -14.56 20.83
C PHE A 110 -20.31 -13.34 20.54
N PRO A 111 -20.57 -12.47 21.53
CA PRO A 111 -21.53 -11.36 21.37
C PRO A 111 -21.12 -10.30 20.34
N ASN A 112 -19.93 -10.43 19.71
CA ASN A 112 -19.35 -9.44 18.80
C ASN A 112 -18.61 -10.03 17.58
N LEU A 113 -18.73 -11.34 17.29
CA LEU A 113 -18.00 -11.97 16.17
C LEU A 113 -18.65 -11.80 14.83
N ASP A 114 -19.94 -12.10 14.81
CA ASP A 114 -20.81 -11.53 13.82
C ASP A 114 -20.86 -10.05 14.15
N ARG A 115 -20.51 -9.19 13.21
CA ARG A 115 -20.57 -7.75 13.49
C ARG A 115 -22.02 -7.48 13.85
N SER A 116 -22.31 -7.21 15.12
CA SER A 116 -23.62 -6.77 15.55
C SER A 116 -24.02 -5.71 14.55
N ARG A 117 -25.06 -6.04 13.78
CA ARG A 117 -25.80 -5.08 12.98
C ARG A 117 -25.96 -3.88 13.92
N PRO A 118 -25.62 -2.66 13.51
CA PRO A 118 -26.01 -1.51 14.31
C PRO A 118 -27.53 -1.64 14.44
N GLU A 119 -28.01 -2.03 15.62
CA GLU A 119 -29.41 -1.92 15.95
C GLU A 119 -29.66 -0.43 15.91
N LEU A 120 -30.25 0.01 14.81
CA LEU A 120 -30.68 1.38 14.70
C LEU A 120 -31.83 1.52 15.71
N PRO A 121 -31.80 2.52 16.60
CA PRO A 121 -32.85 2.75 17.58
C PRO A 121 -34.07 3.40 16.90
N CYS A 122 -34.56 2.79 15.83
CA CYS A 122 -35.70 3.25 15.06
C CYS A 122 -36.51 2.06 14.57
N ALA A 123 -37.83 2.16 14.65
CA ALA A 123 -38.72 1.11 14.15
C ALA A 123 -38.71 1.11 12.61
N PRO A 124 -38.88 -0.06 11.95
CA PRO A 124 -38.94 -0.14 10.49
C PRO A 124 -39.98 0.80 9.85
N ASP A 125 -41.11 1.01 10.51
CA ASP A 125 -42.18 1.89 10.02
C ASP A 125 -41.82 3.38 10.15
N GLU A 126 -41.09 3.76 11.19
CA GLU A 126 -40.54 5.11 11.33
C GLU A 126 -39.54 5.42 10.21
N VAL A 127 -38.72 4.42 9.83
CA VAL A 127 -37.77 4.54 8.72
C VAL A 127 -38.49 4.71 7.38
N ARG A 128 -39.61 4.00 7.15
CA ARG A 128 -40.43 4.18 5.93
C ARG A 128 -41.03 5.57 5.87
N ALA A 129 -41.65 6.04 6.95
CA ALA A 129 -42.26 7.37 7.02
C ALA A 129 -41.22 8.49 6.84
N ALA A 130 -40.10 8.39 7.55
CA ALA A 130 -39.01 9.36 7.44
C ALA A 130 -38.32 9.32 6.07
N ALA A 131 -38.24 8.15 5.42
CA ALA A 131 -37.69 8.03 4.07
C ALA A 131 -38.57 8.68 3.01
N ALA A 132 -39.90 8.67 3.16
CA ALA A 132 -40.82 9.35 2.23
C ALA A 132 -40.60 10.87 2.22
N ALA A 133 -40.33 11.47 3.39
CA ALA A 133 -40.08 12.91 3.53
C ALA A 133 -38.60 13.31 3.33
N ALA A 134 -37.66 12.36 3.45
CA ALA A 134 -36.24 12.64 3.32
C ALA A 134 -35.79 12.77 1.87
N THR A 135 -34.81 13.64 1.64
CA THR A 135 -34.15 13.83 0.34
C THR A 135 -32.78 13.16 0.26
N SER A 136 -32.30 12.51 1.33
CA SER A 136 -31.03 11.74 1.31
C SER A 136 -30.91 10.86 2.55
N VAL A 137 -29.98 9.89 2.52
CA VAL A 137 -29.68 9.06 3.71
C VAL A 137 -29.18 9.89 4.90
N ARG A 138 -28.54 11.04 4.64
CA ARG A 138 -28.14 11.99 5.71
C ARG A 138 -29.33 12.74 6.28
N ALA A 139 -30.26 13.17 5.42
CA ALA A 139 -31.51 13.79 5.86
C ALA A 139 -32.36 12.80 6.66
N LEU A 140 -32.42 11.53 6.22
CA LEU A 140 -33.05 10.44 6.94
C LEU A 140 -32.42 10.22 8.33
N ALA A 141 -31.08 10.16 8.42
CA ALA A 141 -30.40 10.01 9.72
C ALA A 141 -30.73 11.16 10.68
N ARG A 142 -30.76 12.40 10.19
CA ARG A 142 -31.16 13.58 10.97
C ARG A 142 -32.63 13.54 11.39
N ALA A 143 -33.54 13.15 10.49
CA ALA A 143 -34.97 13.04 10.76
C ALA A 143 -35.28 11.96 11.81
N LEU A 144 -34.49 10.88 11.82
CA LEU A 144 -34.56 9.81 12.82
C LEU A 144 -33.80 10.13 14.12
N GLY A 145 -33.14 11.29 14.22
CA GLY A 145 -32.36 11.67 15.39
C GLY A 145 -31.10 10.82 15.63
N ILE A 146 -30.60 10.12 14.61
CA ILE A 146 -29.45 9.21 14.72
C ILE A 146 -28.17 9.88 14.18
N SER A 147 -27.01 9.54 14.75
CA SER A 147 -25.69 10.02 14.32
C SER A 147 -25.43 9.82 12.81
N ASP A 148 -25.02 10.89 12.10
CA ASP A 148 -24.60 10.85 10.68
C ASP A 148 -23.13 10.40 10.53
N ASP A 149 -22.84 9.16 10.92
CA ASP A 149 -21.56 8.52 10.65
C ASP A 149 -21.63 7.51 9.49
N SER A 150 -20.46 7.04 9.05
CA SER A 150 -20.37 6.10 7.94
C SER A 150 -20.97 4.72 8.25
N ARG A 151 -21.06 4.33 9.53
CA ARG A 151 -21.63 3.05 9.98
C ARG A 151 -23.15 3.13 10.00
N THR A 152 -23.73 4.18 10.57
CA THR A 152 -25.17 4.45 10.58
C THR A 152 -25.72 4.57 9.17
N ARG A 153 -25.06 5.35 8.29
CA ARG A 153 -25.48 5.45 6.88
C ARG A 153 -25.44 4.12 6.14
N ALA A 154 -24.47 3.25 6.46
CA ALA A 154 -24.40 1.91 5.88
C ALA A 154 -25.52 1.00 6.39
N ALA A 155 -25.89 1.10 7.67
CA ALA A 155 -27.02 0.38 8.26
C ALA A 155 -28.35 0.83 7.66
N LEU A 156 -28.60 2.14 7.58
CA LEU A 156 -29.82 2.71 6.99
C LEU A 156 -30.00 2.28 5.52
N ARG A 157 -28.93 2.28 4.72
CA ARG A 157 -29.00 1.82 3.31
C ARG A 157 -29.40 0.35 3.19
N ARG A 158 -28.99 -0.50 4.13
CA ARG A 158 -29.39 -1.92 4.13
C ARG A 158 -30.85 -2.06 4.56
N LEU A 159 -31.24 -1.37 5.63
CA LEU A 159 -32.62 -1.40 6.12
C LEU A 159 -33.60 -0.91 5.06
N LEU A 160 -33.29 0.17 4.32
CA LEU A 160 -34.10 0.64 3.19
C LEU A 160 -34.24 -0.41 2.08
N ALA A 161 -33.15 -1.13 1.77
CA ALA A 161 -33.16 -2.20 0.77
C ALA A 161 -33.94 -3.44 1.22
N GLU A 162 -33.80 -3.83 2.50
CA GLU A 162 -34.53 -4.95 3.11
C GLU A 162 -36.03 -4.67 3.19
N LEU A 163 -36.41 -3.43 3.49
CA LEU A 163 -37.81 -2.99 3.56
C LEU A 163 -38.42 -2.68 2.19
N GLY A 164 -37.63 -2.74 1.11
CA GLY A 164 -38.09 -2.45 -0.25
C GLY A 164 -38.54 -1.00 -0.47
N VAL A 165 -38.00 -0.04 0.29
CA VAL A 165 -38.40 1.37 0.20
C VAL A 165 -37.77 2.02 -1.03
N ASP A 166 -38.60 2.64 -1.88
CA ASP A 166 -38.08 3.43 -2.99
C ASP A 166 -37.32 4.65 -2.46
N THR A 167 -36.09 4.83 -2.96
CA THR A 167 -35.19 5.92 -2.59
C THR A 167 -34.70 6.68 -3.82
N GLY A 168 -35.38 6.52 -4.96
CA GLY A 168 -35.07 7.20 -6.21
C GLY A 168 -35.12 8.73 -6.10
N HIS A 169 -35.98 9.27 -5.23
CA HIS A 169 -36.10 10.70 -4.94
C HIS A 169 -34.96 11.27 -4.08
N PHE A 170 -34.09 10.43 -3.51
CA PHE A 170 -32.96 10.92 -2.73
C PHE A 170 -31.96 11.63 -3.65
N THR A 171 -31.67 12.91 -3.39
CA THR A 171 -30.73 13.81 -4.09
C THR A 171 -29.30 13.23 -4.22
N SER A 172 -28.97 12.21 -3.45
CA SER A 172 -27.71 11.46 -3.55
C SER A 172 -27.71 10.32 -4.57
N ALA A 173 -28.82 10.08 -5.28
CA ALA A 173 -28.88 9.20 -6.45
C ALA A 173 -28.08 9.87 -7.57
N ARG A 174 -26.79 9.55 -7.65
CA ARG A 174 -25.93 10.04 -8.71
C ARG A 174 -26.56 9.58 -10.04
N PRO A 175 -26.96 10.49 -10.95
CA PRO A 175 -27.74 10.14 -12.12
C PRO A 175 -27.01 9.04 -12.89
N PRO A 176 -27.66 7.92 -13.23
CA PRO A 176 -27.01 6.78 -13.86
C PRO A 176 -26.26 7.25 -15.11
N LEU A 177 -25.09 6.69 -15.35
CA LEU A 177 -24.34 7.00 -16.56
C LEU A 177 -24.96 6.15 -17.68
N PRO A 178 -25.68 6.73 -18.65
CA PRO A 178 -26.34 5.95 -19.69
C PRO A 178 -25.27 5.22 -20.50
N GLU A 179 -25.41 3.91 -20.66
CA GLU A 179 -24.37 3.10 -21.29
C GLU A 179 -24.17 3.48 -22.75
N ASP A 180 -25.26 3.76 -23.46
CA ASP A 180 -25.23 4.08 -24.90
C ASP A 180 -24.52 5.41 -25.14
N ARG A 181 -24.85 6.45 -24.36
CA ARG A 181 -24.14 7.73 -24.41
C ARG A 181 -22.66 7.59 -24.06
N LEU A 182 -22.30 6.71 -23.11
CA LEU A 182 -20.90 6.46 -22.79
C LEU A 182 -20.18 5.76 -23.96
N ARG A 183 -20.81 4.80 -24.65
CA ARG A 183 -20.22 4.13 -25.82
C ARG A 183 -19.93 5.14 -26.93
N GLU A 184 -20.91 5.98 -27.26
CA GLU A 184 -20.78 7.06 -28.24
C GLU A 184 -19.66 8.03 -27.86
N ALA A 185 -19.67 8.50 -26.60
CA ALA A 185 -18.68 9.45 -26.11
C ALA A 185 -17.25 8.87 -26.13
N VAL A 186 -17.08 7.58 -25.80
CA VAL A 186 -15.77 6.91 -25.84
C VAL A 186 -15.28 6.74 -27.28
N ALA A 187 -16.17 6.39 -28.22
CA ALA A 187 -15.81 6.23 -29.63
C ALA A 187 -15.36 7.56 -30.27
N ALA A 188 -16.03 8.67 -29.94
CA ALA A 188 -15.72 9.99 -30.50
C ALA A 188 -14.57 10.73 -29.78
N ALA A 189 -14.27 10.35 -28.53
CA ALA A 189 -13.28 11.05 -27.71
C ALA A 189 -11.84 10.62 -27.97
N THR A 190 -10.91 11.55 -27.76
CA THR A 190 -9.47 11.27 -27.78
C THR A 190 -8.84 11.20 -26.38
N SER A 191 -9.61 11.48 -25.33
CA SER A 191 -9.17 11.42 -23.94
C SER A 191 -10.36 11.29 -22.98
N TYR A 192 -10.10 10.83 -21.74
CA TYR A 192 -11.12 10.81 -20.68
C TYR A 192 -11.69 12.20 -20.36
N ALA A 193 -10.93 13.28 -20.60
CA ALA A 193 -11.43 14.64 -20.44
C ALA A 193 -12.47 14.98 -21.49
N ASP A 194 -12.27 14.53 -22.74
CA ASP A 194 -13.25 14.73 -23.82
C ASP A 194 -14.51 13.90 -23.57
N VAL A 195 -14.38 12.67 -23.07
CA VAL A 195 -15.53 11.86 -22.62
C VAL A 195 -16.32 12.58 -21.52
N MET A 196 -15.62 13.15 -20.52
CA MET A 196 -16.29 13.92 -19.46
C MET A 196 -17.04 15.12 -20.02
N ARG A 197 -16.45 15.88 -20.96
CA ARG A 197 -17.11 17.02 -21.60
C ARG A 197 -18.31 16.61 -22.46
N ALA A 198 -18.17 15.54 -23.25
CA ALA A 198 -19.24 15.03 -24.10
C ALA A 198 -20.44 14.49 -23.30
N LEU A 199 -20.19 14.01 -22.08
CA LEU A 199 -21.22 13.57 -21.14
C LEU A 199 -21.70 14.69 -20.20
N GLU A 200 -21.28 15.93 -20.43
CA GLU A 200 -21.61 17.10 -19.60
C GLU A 200 -21.26 16.91 -18.11
N LEU A 201 -20.22 16.10 -17.84
CA LEU A 201 -19.72 15.83 -16.51
C LEU A 201 -18.56 16.78 -16.15
N PRO A 202 -18.45 17.19 -14.88
CA PRO A 202 -17.34 18.03 -14.45
C PRO A 202 -16.01 17.28 -14.62
N VAL A 203 -15.02 17.96 -15.19
CA VAL A 203 -13.67 17.43 -15.42
C VAL A 203 -12.90 17.40 -14.09
N ASN A 204 -13.15 16.37 -13.30
CA ASN A 204 -12.51 16.14 -12.02
C ASN A 204 -12.21 14.65 -11.79
N ASP A 205 -11.41 14.35 -10.77
CA ASP A 205 -10.99 12.98 -10.44
C ASP A 205 -12.17 12.06 -10.08
N THR A 206 -13.25 12.61 -9.53
CA THR A 206 -14.41 11.80 -9.16
C THR A 206 -15.18 11.30 -10.39
N SER A 207 -15.43 12.18 -11.36
CA SER A 207 -16.03 11.83 -12.66
C SER A 207 -15.13 10.90 -13.45
N HIS A 208 -13.82 11.18 -13.45
CA HIS A 208 -12.82 10.35 -14.11
C HIS A 208 -12.82 8.90 -13.60
N ARG A 209 -12.75 8.70 -12.27
CA ARG A 209 -12.81 7.35 -11.67
C ARG A 209 -14.13 6.65 -11.96
N ARG A 210 -15.24 7.40 -11.99
CA ARG A 210 -16.56 6.86 -12.30
C ARG A 210 -16.62 6.30 -13.73
N ILE A 211 -16.17 7.10 -14.70
CA ILE A 211 -16.13 6.71 -16.12
C ILE A 211 -15.18 5.52 -16.31
N GLN A 212 -13.97 5.57 -15.73
CA GLN A 212 -13.01 4.47 -15.83
C GLN A 212 -13.59 3.14 -15.34
N ARG A 213 -14.30 3.13 -14.20
CA ARG A 213 -14.96 1.92 -13.69
C ARG A 213 -15.99 1.38 -14.68
N LYS A 214 -16.79 2.26 -15.28
CA LYS A 214 -17.84 1.86 -16.21
C LYS A 214 -17.26 1.39 -17.56
N VAL A 215 -16.22 2.04 -18.06
CA VAL A 215 -15.44 1.60 -19.24
C VAL A 215 -14.88 0.19 -19.05
N VAL A 216 -14.27 -0.10 -17.88
CA VAL A 216 -13.75 -1.43 -17.56
C VAL A 216 -14.87 -2.45 -17.43
N GLN A 217 -15.98 -2.09 -16.78
CA GLN A 217 -17.15 -2.96 -16.63
C GLN A 217 -17.74 -3.35 -18.00
N LEU A 218 -17.85 -2.39 -18.91
CA LEU A 218 -18.40 -2.57 -20.26
C LEU A 218 -17.37 -3.05 -21.29
N ARG A 219 -16.11 -3.21 -20.88
CA ARG A 219 -14.99 -3.62 -21.76
C ARG A 219 -14.86 -2.76 -23.02
N LEU A 220 -15.03 -1.44 -22.89
CA LEU A 220 -14.90 -0.52 -24.02
C LEU A 220 -13.43 -0.32 -24.40
N ASP A 221 -13.14 -0.25 -25.69
CA ASP A 221 -11.79 0.07 -26.15
C ASP A 221 -11.50 1.56 -25.94
N VAL A 222 -10.35 1.83 -25.33
CA VAL A 222 -9.80 3.17 -25.06
C VAL A 222 -8.34 3.26 -25.51
N SER A 223 -7.89 2.31 -26.33
CA SER A 223 -6.52 2.25 -26.85
C SER A 223 -6.16 3.47 -27.70
N HIS A 224 -7.16 4.03 -28.41
CA HIS A 224 -7.05 5.25 -29.22
C HIS A 224 -6.92 6.53 -28.39
N PHE A 225 -7.12 6.49 -27.06
CA PHE A 225 -6.97 7.67 -26.24
C PHE A 225 -5.52 8.13 -26.22
N LYS A 226 -5.30 9.39 -26.58
CA LYS A 226 -4.00 10.03 -26.57
C LYS A 226 -3.47 10.05 -25.15
N ARG A 227 -2.54 9.14 -24.85
CA ARG A 227 -1.69 9.28 -23.66
C ARG A 227 -0.91 10.58 -23.83
N ARG A 228 -1.26 11.61 -23.07
CA ARG A 228 -0.26 12.63 -22.73
C ARG A 228 0.83 11.85 -22.01
N SER A 229 1.95 11.57 -22.68
CA SER A 229 3.18 11.34 -21.96
C SER A 229 3.27 12.53 -21.02
N ARG A 230 3.33 12.28 -19.71
CA ARG A 230 3.85 13.31 -18.83
C ARG A 230 5.22 13.58 -19.44
N ARG A 231 5.38 14.65 -20.22
CA ARG A 231 6.70 15.22 -20.47
C ARG A 231 7.21 15.37 -19.06
N ALA A 232 8.14 14.51 -18.66
CA ALA A 232 8.91 14.75 -17.47
C ALA A 232 9.54 16.10 -17.79
N VAL A 233 8.96 17.17 -17.22
CA VAL A 233 9.64 18.45 -17.21
C VAL A 233 11.00 18.10 -16.63
N PRO A 234 12.10 18.22 -17.40
CA PRO A 234 13.41 17.97 -16.84
C PRO A 234 13.49 18.78 -15.55
N PRO A 235 13.86 18.15 -14.42
CA PRO A 235 14.03 18.92 -13.20
C PRO A 235 14.93 20.12 -13.54
N ALA A 236 14.58 21.30 -13.04
CA ALA A 236 15.39 22.49 -13.23
C ALA A 236 16.86 22.15 -12.86
N PRO A 237 17.85 22.74 -13.54
CA PRO A 237 19.26 22.55 -13.18
C PRO A 237 19.40 22.82 -11.69
N ALA A 238 19.92 21.85 -10.94
CA ALA A 238 20.03 22.00 -9.50
C ALA A 238 21.02 23.13 -9.20
N GLU A 239 20.59 24.13 -8.44
CA GLU A 239 21.46 25.24 -8.02
C GLU A 239 22.74 24.70 -7.35
N PRO A 240 23.92 25.28 -7.62
CA PRO A 240 25.17 24.88 -7.00
C PRO A 240 25.07 25.05 -5.48
N VAL A 241 25.37 24.00 -4.73
CA VAL A 241 25.26 23.98 -3.27
C VAL A 241 26.59 24.26 -2.57
N ALA A 242 27.72 24.17 -3.29
CA ALA A 242 29.06 24.34 -2.71
C ALA A 242 29.20 25.61 -1.85
N GLY A 243 28.82 26.77 -2.37
CA GLY A 243 28.94 28.05 -1.63
C GLY A 243 28.06 28.14 -0.38
N GLN A 244 26.96 27.40 -0.30
CA GLN A 244 26.07 27.37 0.88
C GLN A 244 26.50 26.33 1.92
N VAL A 245 27.20 25.28 1.47
CA VAL A 245 27.50 24.10 2.28
C VAL A 245 28.93 24.13 2.81
N LEU A 246 29.89 24.61 2.02
CA LEU A 246 31.32 24.60 2.36
C LEU A 246 31.75 25.85 3.13
N CYS A 247 31.09 26.10 4.26
CA CYS A 247 31.36 27.25 5.11
C CYS A 247 31.34 26.87 6.59
N VAL A 248 31.86 27.77 7.43
CA VAL A 248 31.70 27.67 8.88
C VAL A 248 30.27 28.04 9.24
N ARG A 249 29.61 27.17 10.00
CA ARG A 249 28.22 27.37 10.42
C ARG A 249 28.13 27.98 11.82
N PRO A 250 27.10 28.81 12.09
CA PRO A 250 26.86 29.33 13.44
C PRO A 250 26.66 28.21 14.47
N GLU A 251 27.09 28.47 15.71
CA GLU A 251 26.92 27.56 16.83
C GLU A 251 25.43 27.21 17.06
N GLY A 252 25.14 25.94 17.36
CA GLY A 252 23.77 25.42 17.46
C GLY A 252 23.14 25.00 16.14
N SER A 253 23.81 25.23 15.00
CA SER A 253 23.37 24.72 13.70
C SER A 253 23.28 23.18 13.67
N PRO A 254 22.24 22.60 13.04
CA PRO A 254 22.16 21.14 12.86
C PRO A 254 23.28 20.66 11.94
N ARG A 255 23.81 19.45 12.16
CA ARG A 255 24.83 18.86 11.28
C ARG A 255 24.32 18.77 9.83
N VAL A 256 25.15 19.17 8.86
CA VAL A 256 24.80 19.12 7.44
C VAL A 256 24.61 17.67 6.99
N ASN A 257 23.61 17.43 6.15
CA ASN A 257 23.38 16.11 5.56
C ASN A 257 24.60 15.69 4.71
N ARG A 258 25.05 14.45 4.92
CA ARG A 258 26.21 13.87 4.23
C ARG A 258 26.13 14.01 2.70
N GLU A 259 24.98 13.74 2.08
CA GLU A 259 24.82 13.79 0.62
C GLU A 259 25.05 15.22 0.08
N ARG A 260 24.67 16.25 0.85
CA ARG A 260 24.93 17.65 0.47
C ARG A 260 26.42 17.98 0.49
N LEU A 261 27.17 17.45 1.45
CA LEU A 261 28.63 17.63 1.51
C LEU A 261 29.32 16.88 0.36
N HIS A 262 28.91 15.65 0.06
CA HIS A 262 29.43 14.89 -1.10
C HIS A 262 29.21 15.66 -2.41
N ARG A 263 28.00 16.19 -2.59
CA ARG A 263 27.65 17.00 -3.75
C ARG A 263 28.50 18.27 -3.82
N ALA A 264 28.62 19.01 -2.73
CA ALA A 264 29.38 20.25 -2.66
C ALA A 264 30.87 20.04 -2.97
N LEU A 265 31.49 18.99 -2.42
CA LEU A 265 32.88 18.62 -2.70
C LEU A 265 33.07 18.20 -4.16
N GLY A 266 32.11 17.45 -4.73
CA GLY A 266 32.12 17.10 -6.15
C GLY A 266 31.98 18.32 -7.07
N GLU A 267 31.16 19.31 -6.70
CA GLU A 267 30.97 20.55 -7.45
C GLU A 267 32.25 21.39 -7.56
N ILE A 268 33.09 21.41 -6.52
CA ILE A 268 34.40 22.10 -6.54
C ILE A 268 35.55 21.22 -7.06
N GLY A 269 35.25 19.99 -7.51
CA GLY A 269 36.23 19.10 -8.13
C GLY A 269 37.14 18.32 -7.18
N ILE A 270 36.78 18.18 -5.90
CA ILE A 270 37.55 17.34 -4.97
C ILE A 270 37.42 15.87 -5.38
N PRO A 271 38.53 15.16 -5.68
CA PRO A 271 38.50 13.77 -6.09
C PRO A 271 37.85 12.88 -5.03
N TYR A 272 37.02 11.94 -5.47
CA TYR A 272 36.41 10.93 -4.60
C TYR A 272 37.42 9.80 -4.31
N ALA A 273 38.44 10.11 -3.52
CA ALA A 273 39.48 9.17 -3.11
C ALA A 273 39.83 9.35 -1.63
N CYS A 274 40.20 8.26 -0.97
CA CYS A 274 40.66 8.30 0.41
C CYS A 274 41.95 9.13 0.51
N ASP A 275 41.97 10.14 1.38
CA ASP A 275 43.11 11.03 1.61
C ASP A 275 44.35 10.29 2.13
N PHE A 276 44.16 9.18 2.87
CA PHE A 276 45.28 8.43 3.46
C PHE A 276 45.84 7.34 2.55
N CYS A 277 44.99 6.57 1.87
CA CYS A 277 45.42 5.39 1.12
C CYS A 277 45.09 5.45 -0.38
N GLY A 278 44.53 6.56 -0.85
CA GLY A 278 44.16 6.75 -2.26
C GLY A 278 43.00 5.88 -2.75
N ASN A 279 42.34 5.11 -1.89
CA ASN A 279 41.25 4.22 -2.29
C ASN A 279 40.12 5.01 -3.00
N PRO A 280 39.75 4.68 -4.25
CA PRO A 280 38.76 5.43 -5.04
C PRO A 280 37.29 5.10 -4.69
N GLY A 281 37.04 4.49 -3.54
CA GLY A 281 35.71 3.99 -3.15
C GLY A 281 35.44 2.56 -3.63
N VAL A 282 36.45 1.72 -3.71
CA VAL A 282 36.32 0.30 -4.09
C VAL A 282 37.05 -0.59 -3.10
N TRP A 283 36.39 -1.64 -2.63
CA TRP A 283 36.96 -2.66 -1.76
C TRP A 283 36.51 -4.05 -2.21
N ARG A 284 37.45 -4.98 -2.44
CA ARG A 284 37.17 -6.33 -2.95
C ARG A 284 36.26 -6.33 -4.20
N ASN A 285 36.53 -5.43 -5.14
CA ASN A 285 35.73 -5.20 -6.37
C ASN A 285 34.26 -4.80 -6.12
N GLN A 286 33.92 -4.34 -4.92
CA GLN A 286 32.62 -3.80 -4.59
C GLN A 286 32.74 -2.31 -4.23
N PRO A 287 31.76 -1.47 -4.62
CA PRO A 287 31.77 -0.06 -4.26
C PRO A 287 31.64 0.08 -2.74
N ILE A 288 32.49 0.92 -2.16
CA ILE A 288 32.39 1.36 -0.78
C ILE A 288 32.21 2.86 -0.70
N THR A 289 31.49 3.25 0.32
CA THR A 289 31.19 4.63 0.62
C THR A 289 32.37 5.25 1.38
N LEU A 290 33.04 6.23 0.78
CA LEU A 290 34.00 7.07 1.49
C LEU A 290 33.24 7.99 2.45
N GLN A 291 33.75 8.08 3.67
CA GLN A 291 33.22 8.90 4.75
C GLN A 291 33.89 10.27 4.69
N ILE A 292 33.14 11.33 5.04
CA ILE A 292 33.71 12.67 5.16
C ILE A 292 34.11 12.85 6.62
N ASP A 293 35.38 13.12 6.83
CA ASP A 293 35.96 13.46 8.12
C ASP A 293 36.32 14.94 8.16
N HIS A 294 36.15 15.54 9.34
CA HIS A 294 36.51 16.91 9.64
C HIS A 294 37.88 16.88 10.31
N ILE A 295 38.91 17.48 9.70
CA ILE A 295 40.30 17.40 10.18
C ILE A 295 40.42 17.93 11.61
N ASN A 296 39.74 19.03 11.92
CA ASN A 296 39.68 19.61 13.26
C ASN A 296 38.68 18.92 14.22
N GLY A 297 37.87 17.99 13.72
CA GLY A 297 36.81 17.31 14.48
C GLY A 297 35.55 18.14 14.77
N ASP A 298 35.45 19.37 14.27
CA ASP A 298 34.28 20.23 14.40
C ASP A 298 33.37 20.11 13.17
N TRP A 299 32.15 19.61 13.37
CA TRP A 299 31.16 19.45 12.30
C TRP A 299 30.52 20.76 11.82
N LEU A 300 30.75 21.87 12.53
CA LEU A 300 30.29 23.20 12.12
C LEU A 300 31.20 23.80 11.04
N ASP A 301 32.48 23.45 11.04
CA ASP A 301 33.46 23.93 10.05
C ASP A 301 33.46 23.04 8.80
N ASN A 302 32.57 23.33 7.84
CA ASN A 302 32.46 22.56 6.60
C ASN A 302 33.31 23.12 5.45
N ARG A 303 34.27 24.00 5.72
CA ARG A 303 35.15 24.54 4.68
C ARG A 303 35.91 23.42 3.98
N ALA A 304 36.13 23.55 2.67
CA ALA A 304 36.70 22.49 1.84
C ALA A 304 38.06 22.00 2.36
N GLU A 305 38.90 22.92 2.82
CA GLU A 305 40.22 22.64 3.40
C GLU A 305 40.17 21.87 4.72
N ASN A 306 39.03 21.85 5.43
CA ASN A 306 38.84 21.10 6.68
C ASN A 306 38.17 19.73 6.45
N LEU A 307 37.71 19.45 5.23
CA LEU A 307 37.03 18.20 4.89
C LEU A 307 37.95 17.28 4.11
N ARG A 308 37.94 16.00 4.45
CA ARG A 308 38.64 14.96 3.69
C ARG A 308 37.79 13.71 3.53
N TYR A 309 37.99 13.01 2.42
CA TYR A 309 37.41 11.69 2.22
C TYR A 309 38.30 10.63 2.85
N LEU A 310 37.71 9.73 3.63
CA LEU A 310 38.39 8.57 4.20
C LEU A 310 37.59 7.29 3.93
N CYS A 311 38.28 6.22 3.57
CA CYS A 311 37.64 4.90 3.53
C CYS A 311 37.33 4.43 4.97
N PRO A 312 36.37 3.51 5.17
CA PRO A 312 36.00 3.04 6.51
C PRO A 312 37.19 2.52 7.34
N ASN A 313 38.19 1.93 6.68
CA ASN A 313 39.38 1.40 7.36
C ASN A 313 40.32 2.53 7.83
N CYS A 314 40.57 3.53 6.98
CA CYS A 314 41.43 4.67 7.35
C CYS A 314 40.73 5.62 8.32
N HIS A 315 39.42 5.81 8.17
CA HIS A 315 38.65 6.64 9.09
C HIS A 315 38.69 6.06 10.51
N ALA A 316 38.69 4.72 10.65
CA ALA A 316 38.83 4.06 11.94
C ALA A 316 40.14 4.37 12.70
N LEU A 317 41.16 4.89 12.03
CA LEU A 317 42.45 5.25 12.61
C LEU A 317 42.53 6.72 13.05
N THR A 318 41.51 7.52 12.79
CA THR A 318 41.51 8.95 13.14
C THR A 318 41.19 9.18 14.61
N ASP A 319 41.76 10.22 15.21
CA ASP A 319 41.44 10.66 16.58
C ASP A 319 39.99 11.17 16.73
N THR A 320 39.32 11.44 15.61
CA THR A 320 37.92 11.85 15.52
C THR A 320 36.97 10.65 15.46
N TRP A 321 37.49 9.44 15.20
CA TRP A 321 36.70 8.21 15.11
C TRP A 321 36.08 7.83 16.46
N CYS A 322 34.76 7.64 16.47
CA CYS A 322 34.02 7.17 17.65
C CYS A 322 34.30 7.97 18.93
N ARG A 323 34.55 9.29 18.86
CA ARG A 323 34.64 10.13 20.07
C ARG A 323 33.35 9.98 20.88
N ARG A 324 33.42 9.22 21.97
CA ARG A 324 32.47 9.35 23.10
C ARG A 324 32.64 10.76 23.64
N ARG A 325 31.55 11.46 23.90
CA ARG A 325 31.57 12.75 24.61
C ARG A 325 32.46 12.59 25.85
N HIS A 326 33.63 13.22 25.86
CA HIS A 326 34.33 13.45 27.13
C HIS A 326 33.36 14.31 27.97
N ARG A 327 32.80 13.71 29.03
CA ARG A 327 32.18 14.48 30.10
C ARG A 327 33.25 15.43 30.60
N ASN A 328 33.01 16.73 30.48
CA ASN A 328 33.78 17.78 31.13
C ASN A 328 34.15 17.33 32.56
N GLN A 329 35.42 16.99 32.79
CA GLN A 329 35.98 17.11 34.13
C GLN A 329 36.15 18.61 34.35
N LYS A 330 35.14 19.21 34.99
CA LYS A 330 35.31 20.53 35.59
C LYS A 330 36.40 20.40 36.65
N ALA A 331 37.28 21.39 36.66
CA ALA A 331 38.32 21.60 37.64
C ALA A 331 37.83 21.37 39.08
N GLY A 332 38.67 20.67 39.83
CA GLY A 332 38.67 20.49 41.28
C GLY A 332 40.06 20.00 41.64
#